data_AF-A0A9N9SX37-F1
#
_entry.id   AF-A0A9N9SX37-F1
#
_cell.length_a   1.000
_cell.length_b   1.000
_cell.length_c   1.000
_cell.angle_alpha   90.00
_cell.angle_beta   90.00
_cell.angle_gamma   90.00
#
_symmetry.space_group_name_H-M   'P 1'
#
loop_
_entity.id
_entity.type
_entity.pdbx_description
1 polymer ?
#
loop_
_entity_poly.entity_id
_entity_poly.type
_entity_poly.pdbx_seq_one_letter_code
_entity_poly.pdbx_strand_id
1 'polypeptide(L)'
;MLLKNKFWIFIPYLLVFVCSEEVKQKTRKGKFLLPFYVQHRPIENRGLYGCPNKRMRLPSGRVLGGSSITDFLLYSRGNPADFDQWQESGNPGWSYENVLKYFKKSENANLNAADSEYHQAGGPLTVSDVPYRTQSANAFVQAAQEAGYPFLDYNGKNQIGVSYLQTITKNGKRVSAEKAFLRPVRYRNNLKIIKNSRAIKILISPDTKQAYGVQYIRARQYWQASVKKEVIVCAGAFNSPQLLMLSGIGPKRHLENLGISLVQDLPVGKKLYDHVLFPGLNFVLNQSIVPNQEWETGKLDNYIDINDGKGPFTVPIGGLEAVTYLNTKKTLVWNPSQPNIELLLFGGGISGDKNLVYRKLFGISREVYNTIWKPLEGKPVLQILPVLLYPKSSGYLKLKTNNPYHWPKIYSNYLTDPGHYDARTLLEGIREAQRIAKSPALLKYGAQLVGVPIPGCGHHVFDSDEYWLCSLCQLATSLGDYTSTCKMGPDNDPEAVVDSKLKVRGVHNLRVADASVIPGPTSGHITTAGYMIGEKAADLIKKTWKKQS
;
A
#
# COMPACT_ATOMS: atom_id res chain seq x y z
N MET A 1 -33.47 -11.58 51.31
CA MET A 1 -34.23 -11.85 50.07
C MET A 1 -33.65 -11.00 48.94
N LEU A 2 -33.28 -11.64 47.82
CA LEU A 2 -33.07 -11.07 46.47
C LEU A 2 -32.11 -9.87 46.26
N LEU A 3 -30.86 -10.23 45.98
CA LEU A 3 -29.97 -9.72 44.91
C LEU A 3 -30.58 -8.76 43.85
N LYS A 4 -29.78 -7.76 43.43
CA LYS A 4 -29.43 -7.55 42.00
C LYS A 4 -28.24 -6.59 41.78
N ASN A 5 -27.06 -7.20 41.62
CA ASN A 5 -25.89 -6.83 40.81
C ASN A 5 -25.72 -5.37 40.35
N LYS A 6 -24.73 -4.67 40.92
CA LYS A 6 -24.00 -3.59 40.23
C LYS A 6 -22.90 -4.21 39.35
N PHE A 7 -23.11 -4.29 38.04
CA PHE A 7 -22.05 -4.66 37.11
C PHE A 7 -21.08 -3.48 36.89
N TRP A 8 -19.82 -3.66 37.28
CA TRP A 8 -18.73 -2.80 36.85
C TRP A 8 -18.15 -3.35 35.54
N ILE A 9 -18.62 -2.83 34.40
CA ILE A 9 -18.00 -3.16 33.11
C ILE A 9 -16.75 -2.29 32.93
N PHE A 10 -15.60 -2.83 33.32
CA PHE A 10 -14.30 -2.27 32.92
C PHE A 10 -14.07 -2.53 31.44
N ILE A 11 -14.38 -1.55 30.58
CA ILE A 11 -13.96 -1.53 29.18
C ILE A 11 -12.61 -0.81 29.08
N PRO A 12 -11.47 -1.50 28.88
CA PRO A 12 -10.24 -0.84 28.49
C PRO A 12 -10.35 -0.37 27.03
N TYR A 13 -9.78 0.80 26.73
CA TYR A 13 -9.62 1.39 25.39
C TYR A 13 -10.81 2.16 24.76
N LEU A 14 -11.31 3.20 25.44
CA LEU A 14 -11.65 4.45 24.73
C LEU A 14 -11.57 5.69 25.65
N LEU A 15 -10.43 6.40 25.62
CA LEU A 15 -10.34 7.76 26.19
C LEU A 15 -10.42 8.78 25.06
N VAL A 16 -11.66 9.16 24.73
CA VAL A 16 -11.95 10.40 24.01
C VAL A 16 -11.91 11.52 25.04
N PHE A 17 -10.82 12.29 25.08
CA PHE A 17 -10.77 13.49 25.91
C PHE A 17 -11.52 14.64 25.23
N VAL A 18 -12.69 14.97 25.79
CA VAL A 18 -13.18 16.35 25.80
C VAL A 18 -12.27 17.13 26.76
N CYS A 19 -11.94 18.38 26.41
CA CYS A 19 -10.99 19.20 27.13
C CYS A 19 -11.66 19.94 28.30
N SER A 20 -10.97 20.05 29.44
CA SER A 20 -11.32 21.01 30.50
C SER A 20 -10.11 21.91 30.84
N GLU A 21 -10.43 23.16 31.12
CA GLU A 21 -9.64 24.38 31.31
C GLU A 21 -8.45 24.28 32.31
N GLU A 22 -7.44 25.17 32.33
CA GLU A 22 -7.09 26.38 31.51
C GLU A 22 -5.53 26.40 31.31
N VAL A 23 -4.78 27.39 30.77
CA VAL A 23 -5.00 28.83 30.53
C VAL A 23 -4.77 29.26 29.07
N LYS A 24 -5.49 30.32 28.67
CA LYS A 24 -5.45 31.11 27.41
C LYS A 24 -4.07 31.42 26.79
N GLN A 25 -3.94 31.17 25.48
CA GLN A 25 -3.85 32.25 24.48
C GLN A 25 -4.42 31.84 23.11
N LYS A 26 -5.01 32.82 22.39
CA LYS A 26 -5.94 32.62 21.27
C LYS A 26 -5.30 32.02 20.00
N THR A 27 -5.91 30.95 19.46
CA THR A 27 -6.04 30.79 17.99
C THR A 27 -7.43 30.28 17.60
N ARG A 28 -8.22 31.12 16.91
CA ARG A 28 -9.49 30.72 16.26
C ARG A 28 -9.18 29.86 15.02
N LYS A 29 -9.41 28.54 15.10
CA LYS A 29 -9.91 27.61 14.05
C LYS A 29 -9.57 26.18 14.44
N GLY A 30 -10.48 25.52 15.17
CA GLY A 30 -10.32 24.13 15.56
C GLY A 30 -10.18 23.21 14.34
N LYS A 31 -9.09 22.43 14.33
CA LYS A 31 -8.93 21.25 13.47
C LYS A 31 -8.35 20.13 14.32
N PHE A 32 -9.23 19.28 14.83
CA PHE A 32 -8.83 18.04 15.46
C PHE A 32 -8.27 17.10 14.37
N LEU A 33 -7.02 16.66 14.53
CA LEU A 33 -6.45 15.58 13.72
C LEU A 33 -6.47 14.30 14.55
N LEU A 34 -6.90 13.20 13.91
CA LEU A 34 -6.73 11.84 14.42
C LEU A 34 -5.24 11.56 14.74
N PRO A 35 -4.91 10.73 15.74
CA PRO A 35 -3.53 10.48 16.17
C PRO A 35 -2.68 9.66 15.18
N PHE A 36 -3.15 9.44 13.95
CA PHE A 36 -2.45 8.74 12.89
C PHE A 36 -1.68 9.73 12.00
N TYR A 37 -0.37 9.80 12.17
CA TYR A 37 0.50 10.62 11.32
C TYR A 37 0.76 9.94 9.96
N VAL A 38 -0.11 10.19 8.99
CA VAL A 38 0.17 9.99 7.57
C VAL A 38 1.11 11.12 7.10
N GLN A 39 2.31 10.77 6.64
CA GLN A 39 3.20 11.73 5.98
C GLN A 39 2.79 11.87 4.51
N HIS A 40 2.52 13.09 4.05
CA HIS A 40 2.36 13.39 2.62
C HIS A 40 3.62 14.08 2.08
N ARG A 41 4.12 13.64 0.92
CA ARG A 41 5.28 14.24 0.24
C ARG A 41 4.87 14.86 -1.10
N PRO A 42 5.26 16.10 -1.42
CA PRO A 42 5.04 16.70 -2.74
C PRO A 42 6.04 16.13 -3.77
N ILE A 43 5.55 15.91 -5.00
CA ILE A 43 6.28 15.27 -6.11
C ILE A 43 6.23 16.13 -7.36
N GLU A 44 7.16 15.96 -8.29
CA GLU A 44 7.01 16.45 -9.67
C GLU A 44 6.73 15.26 -10.59
N ASN A 45 5.55 15.23 -11.20
CA ASN A 45 5.20 14.25 -12.22
C ASN A 45 5.35 14.89 -13.61
N ARG A 46 6.04 14.21 -14.54
CA ARG A 46 6.34 14.70 -15.89
C ARG A 46 5.72 13.78 -16.95
N GLY A 47 4.41 13.85 -17.13
CA GLY A 47 3.70 12.99 -18.09
C GLY A 47 3.97 13.37 -19.55
N LEU A 48 4.19 12.38 -20.41
CA LEU A 48 4.55 12.57 -21.83
C LEU A 48 3.38 12.93 -22.76
N TYR A 49 2.15 12.95 -22.25
CA TYR A 49 0.91 13.21 -22.99
C TYR A 49 0.35 14.63 -22.78
N GLY A 50 1.21 15.61 -22.47
CA GLY A 50 0.75 16.94 -22.05
C GLY A 50 0.12 16.96 -20.66
N CYS A 51 0.29 15.90 -19.84
CA CYS A 51 -0.16 15.91 -18.45
C CYS A 51 0.53 17.07 -17.70
N PRO A 52 -0.21 18.02 -17.07
CA PRO A 52 0.42 19.17 -16.43
C PRO A 52 1.33 18.76 -15.26
N ASN A 53 2.40 19.53 -15.00
CA ASN A 53 3.31 19.35 -13.85
C ASN A 53 2.58 19.53 -12.50
N LYS A 54 1.81 18.52 -12.08
CA LYS A 54 1.01 18.52 -10.85
C LYS A 54 1.74 17.77 -9.73
N ARG A 55 1.64 18.31 -8.51
CA ARG A 55 2.24 17.71 -7.31
C ARG A 55 1.26 16.78 -6.61
N MET A 56 1.44 15.47 -6.80
CA MET A 56 0.71 14.45 -6.06
C MET A 56 1.25 14.29 -4.63
N ARG A 57 0.45 13.69 -3.74
CA ARG A 57 0.82 13.34 -2.37
C ARG A 57 0.98 11.82 -2.24
N LEU A 58 2.18 11.34 -1.94
CA LEU A 58 2.38 9.94 -1.55
C LEU A 58 2.24 9.79 -0.02
N PRO A 59 1.23 9.07 0.51
CA PRO A 59 1.11 8.77 1.93
C PRO A 59 2.16 7.73 2.39
N SER A 60 2.65 7.86 3.62
CA SER A 60 3.39 6.79 4.30
C SER A 60 3.16 6.84 5.82
N GLY A 61 3.01 5.68 6.46
CA GLY A 61 2.69 5.59 7.89
C GLY A 61 3.87 5.95 8.80
N ARG A 62 3.71 6.95 9.67
CA ARG A 62 4.72 7.35 10.68
C ARG A 62 4.28 6.97 12.09
N VAL A 63 4.22 5.67 12.34
CA VAL A 63 3.78 5.06 13.60
C VAL A 63 4.46 3.70 13.78
N LEU A 64 4.50 3.16 15.00
CA LEU A 64 5.01 1.81 15.24
C LEU A 64 4.09 0.80 14.53
N GLY A 65 4.61 0.06 13.55
CA GLY A 65 3.83 -0.73 12.58
C GLY A 65 3.84 -0.17 11.15
N GLY A 66 4.32 1.05 10.95
CA GLY A 66 4.52 1.66 9.63
C GLY A 66 3.21 1.83 8.85
N SER A 67 3.26 1.60 7.54
CA SER A 67 2.09 1.72 6.66
C SER A 67 1.00 0.66 6.91
N SER A 68 1.27 -0.44 7.62
CA SER A 68 0.24 -1.44 8.00
C SER A 68 -0.84 -0.92 8.96
N ILE A 69 -0.71 0.34 9.42
CA ILE A 69 -1.72 1.06 10.20
C ILE A 69 -2.59 1.96 9.31
N THR A 70 -2.13 2.28 8.10
CA THR A 70 -2.73 3.29 7.21
C THR A 70 -3.09 2.79 5.81
N ASP A 71 -2.69 1.56 5.45
CA ASP A 71 -3.07 0.91 4.19
C ASP A 71 -4.55 0.52 4.13
N PHE A 72 -5.00 -0.04 3.01
CA PHE A 72 -6.39 -0.45 2.80
C PHE A 72 -6.73 -1.85 3.31
N LEU A 73 -5.89 -2.49 4.13
CA LEU A 73 -6.10 -3.85 4.70
C LEU A 73 -6.12 -5.02 3.69
N LEU A 74 -6.04 -4.78 2.38
CA LEU A 74 -6.08 -5.86 1.38
C LEU A 74 -4.94 -6.85 1.59
N TYR A 75 -5.28 -8.13 1.63
CA TYR A 75 -4.33 -9.23 1.67
C TYR A 75 -4.32 -9.92 0.31
N SER A 76 -3.34 -9.56 -0.52
CA SER A 76 -3.02 -10.20 -1.79
C SER A 76 -1.52 -10.46 -1.86
N ARG A 77 -1.13 -11.71 -2.10
CA ARG A 77 0.27 -12.18 -2.11
C ARG A 77 1.00 -11.87 -3.41
N GLY A 78 0.28 -11.84 -4.53
CA GLY A 78 0.82 -11.79 -5.88
C GLY A 78 0.92 -13.17 -6.53
N ASN A 79 1.23 -13.19 -7.82
CA ASN A 79 1.24 -14.39 -8.64
C ASN A 79 2.46 -15.25 -8.31
N PRO A 80 2.38 -16.59 -8.35
CA PRO A 80 3.56 -17.45 -8.26
C PRO A 80 4.69 -17.02 -9.21
N ALA A 81 4.32 -16.69 -10.44
CA ALA A 81 5.22 -16.23 -11.49
C ALA A 81 6.01 -14.95 -11.13
N ASP A 82 5.49 -14.09 -10.25
CA ASP A 82 6.22 -12.90 -9.79
C ASP A 82 7.52 -13.30 -9.07
N PHE A 83 7.41 -14.30 -8.19
CA PHE A 83 8.50 -14.77 -7.34
C PHE A 83 9.47 -15.69 -8.10
N ASP A 84 8.94 -16.50 -9.01
CA ASP A 84 9.75 -17.33 -9.89
C ASP A 84 10.60 -16.46 -10.83
N GLN A 85 10.02 -15.40 -11.40
CA GLN A 85 10.76 -14.39 -12.16
C GLN A 85 11.88 -13.74 -11.32
N TRP A 86 11.67 -13.48 -10.02
CA TRP A 86 12.74 -12.96 -9.15
C TRP A 86 13.91 -13.94 -9.05
N GLN A 87 13.62 -15.24 -8.91
CA GLN A 87 14.65 -16.27 -8.84
C GLN A 87 15.41 -16.43 -10.15
N GLU A 88 14.70 -16.51 -11.28
CA GLU A 88 15.30 -16.58 -12.62
C GLU A 88 16.15 -15.35 -12.95
N SER A 89 15.75 -14.17 -12.43
CA SER A 89 16.55 -12.94 -12.49
C SER A 89 17.79 -12.96 -11.58
N GLY A 90 18.25 -14.13 -11.12
CA GLY A 90 19.49 -14.31 -10.36
C GLY A 90 19.36 -14.16 -8.84
N ASN A 91 18.15 -14.28 -8.27
CA ASN A 91 17.94 -14.18 -6.82
C ASN A 91 17.61 -15.54 -6.20
N PRO A 92 18.60 -16.42 -5.95
CA PRO A 92 18.36 -17.80 -5.52
C PRO A 92 17.55 -17.91 -4.23
N GLY A 93 16.60 -18.85 -4.22
CA GLY A 93 15.70 -19.10 -3.11
C GLY A 93 14.56 -18.10 -2.97
N TRP A 94 14.28 -17.28 -4.00
CA TRP A 94 13.14 -16.37 -4.05
C TRP A 94 11.94 -16.84 -4.89
N SER A 95 11.99 -18.06 -5.45
CA SER A 95 10.83 -18.70 -6.12
C SER A 95 9.60 -18.77 -5.22
N TYR A 96 8.42 -18.92 -5.83
CA TYR A 96 7.15 -18.99 -5.09
C TYR A 96 7.16 -20.11 -4.06
N GLU A 97 7.58 -21.31 -4.45
CA GLU A 97 7.78 -22.45 -3.55
C GLU A 97 8.61 -22.08 -2.30
N ASN A 98 9.69 -21.31 -2.50
CA ASN A 98 10.57 -20.90 -1.41
C ASN A 98 9.99 -19.79 -0.54
N VAL A 99 9.08 -18.95 -1.05
CA VAL A 99 8.46 -17.86 -0.28
C VAL A 99 7.08 -18.18 0.28
N LEU A 100 6.36 -19.14 -0.29
CA LEU A 100 5.02 -19.58 0.17
C LEU A 100 5.04 -19.99 1.64
N LYS A 101 6.08 -20.73 2.07
CA LYS A 101 6.28 -21.08 3.49
C LYS A 101 6.38 -19.88 4.43
N TYR A 102 6.85 -18.72 3.96
CA TYR A 102 6.96 -17.49 4.75
C TYR A 102 5.66 -16.69 4.79
N PHE A 103 4.85 -16.72 3.73
CA PHE A 103 3.45 -16.26 3.78
C PHE A 103 2.67 -17.12 4.79
N LYS A 104 2.66 -18.45 4.61
CA LYS A 104 1.97 -19.41 5.49
C LYS A 104 2.40 -19.32 6.96
N LYS A 105 3.70 -19.14 7.24
CA LYS A 105 4.25 -18.96 8.60
C LYS A 105 3.72 -17.70 9.31
N SER A 106 3.49 -16.62 8.57
CA SER A 106 2.88 -15.40 9.13
C SER A 106 1.39 -15.56 9.38
N GLU A 107 0.72 -16.33 8.53
CA GLU A 107 -0.72 -16.33 8.36
C GLU A 107 -1.48 -17.10 9.47
N ASN A 108 -2.59 -16.51 9.90
CA ASN A 108 -3.67 -17.19 10.57
C ASN A 108 -4.96 -16.97 9.77
N ALA A 109 -5.16 -17.83 8.77
CA ALA A 109 -6.30 -17.79 7.87
C ALA A 109 -7.61 -18.14 8.58
N ASN A 110 -8.62 -17.31 8.35
CA ASN A 110 -9.99 -17.49 8.78
C ASN A 110 -10.89 -17.07 7.61
N LEU A 111 -10.94 -17.94 6.60
CA LEU A 111 -11.48 -17.70 5.26
C LEU A 111 -12.54 -18.77 4.95
N ASN A 112 -13.64 -18.38 4.30
CA ASN A 112 -14.74 -19.30 3.99
C ASN A 112 -14.48 -20.12 2.72
N ALA A 113 -13.82 -19.53 1.73
CA ALA A 113 -13.44 -20.17 0.48
C ALA A 113 -11.94 -19.93 0.25
N ALA A 114 -11.13 -20.94 0.54
CA ALA A 114 -9.68 -20.87 0.46
C ALA A 114 -9.07 -22.20 0.00
N ASP A 115 -8.06 -22.14 -0.85
CA ASP A 115 -7.33 -23.33 -1.29
C ASP A 115 -6.41 -23.78 -0.13
N SER A 116 -6.79 -24.88 0.53
CA SER A 116 -6.18 -25.32 1.80
C SER A 116 -4.66 -25.57 1.73
N GLU A 117 -4.15 -25.97 0.56
CA GLU A 117 -2.71 -26.14 0.31
C GLU A 117 -1.93 -24.82 0.41
N TYR A 118 -2.56 -23.70 0.08
CA TYR A 118 -1.95 -22.38 0.01
C TYR A 118 -2.08 -21.61 1.32
N HIS A 119 -2.98 -22.00 2.21
CA HIS A 119 -3.28 -21.30 3.45
C HIS A 119 -2.77 -22.01 4.71
N GLN A 120 -2.65 -21.25 5.81
CA GLN A 120 -2.26 -21.79 7.12
C GLN A 120 -2.94 -21.03 8.27
N ALA A 121 -3.27 -21.76 9.33
CA ALA A 121 -3.73 -21.23 10.61
C ALA A 121 -2.58 -21.22 11.66
N GLY A 122 -2.74 -20.39 12.69
CA GLY A 122 -1.85 -20.35 13.86
C GLY A 122 -0.71 -19.32 13.82
N GLY A 123 -0.50 -18.62 12.70
CA GLY A 123 0.45 -17.51 12.62
C GLY A 123 0.02 -16.24 13.39
N PRO A 124 0.91 -15.25 13.54
CA PRO A 124 0.59 -13.99 14.24
C PRO A 124 -0.32 -13.03 13.45
N LEU A 125 -0.38 -13.14 12.12
CA LEU A 125 -1.10 -12.24 11.22
C LEU A 125 -2.46 -12.84 10.85
N THR A 126 -3.54 -12.36 11.50
CA THR A 126 -4.89 -12.81 11.13
C THR A 126 -5.27 -12.27 9.74
N VAL A 127 -5.70 -13.19 8.88
CA VAL A 127 -6.27 -12.92 7.57
C VAL A 127 -7.72 -13.40 7.61
N SER A 128 -8.67 -12.59 7.18
CA SER A 128 -10.10 -12.90 7.26
C SER A 128 -10.88 -12.26 6.13
N ASP A 129 -11.96 -12.92 5.72
CA ASP A 129 -13.01 -12.31 4.91
C ASP A 129 -13.61 -11.12 5.65
N VAL A 130 -14.11 -10.13 4.89
CA VAL A 130 -14.87 -9.01 5.46
C VAL A 130 -16.18 -9.55 6.06
N PRO A 131 -16.47 -9.34 7.37
CA PRO A 131 -17.67 -9.91 8.01
C PRO A 131 -19.00 -9.29 7.56
N TYR A 132 -18.99 -8.01 7.19
CA TYR A 132 -20.13 -7.31 6.62
C TYR A 132 -19.97 -7.21 5.11
N ARG A 133 -21.09 -7.32 4.38
CA ARG A 133 -21.10 -7.28 2.92
C ARG A 133 -22.35 -6.58 2.40
N THR A 134 -22.17 -5.63 1.48
CA THR A 134 -23.26 -4.90 0.83
C THR A 134 -23.80 -5.68 -0.37
N GLN A 135 -25.00 -5.31 -0.81
CA GLN A 135 -25.55 -5.85 -2.05
C GLN A 135 -24.72 -5.44 -3.28
N SER A 136 -24.02 -4.29 -3.23
CA SER A 136 -23.11 -3.86 -4.30
C SER A 136 -21.93 -4.81 -4.51
N ALA A 137 -21.38 -5.39 -3.44
CA ALA A 137 -20.34 -6.42 -3.53
C ALA A 137 -20.84 -7.68 -4.22
N ASN A 138 -22.00 -8.20 -3.81
CA ASN A 138 -22.61 -9.38 -4.43
C ASN A 138 -22.94 -9.12 -5.92
N ALA A 139 -23.46 -7.93 -6.25
CA ALA A 139 -23.80 -7.55 -7.62
C ALA A 139 -22.56 -7.44 -8.52
N PHE A 140 -21.45 -6.88 -8.03
CA PHE A 140 -20.19 -6.80 -8.75
C PHE A 140 -19.55 -8.18 -8.97
N VAL A 141 -19.55 -9.05 -7.95
CA VAL A 141 -19.03 -10.42 -8.10
C VAL A 141 -19.85 -11.19 -9.13
N GLN A 142 -21.19 -11.15 -9.04
CA GLN A 142 -22.08 -11.74 -10.04
C GLN A 142 -21.80 -11.15 -11.44
N ALA A 143 -21.61 -9.83 -11.56
CA ALA A 143 -21.35 -9.17 -12.83
C ALA A 143 -20.03 -9.58 -13.48
N ALA A 144 -18.97 -9.77 -12.68
CA ALA A 144 -17.69 -10.27 -13.15
C ALA A 144 -17.79 -11.74 -13.60
N GLN A 145 -18.60 -12.57 -12.91
CA GLN A 145 -18.89 -13.95 -13.34
C GLN A 145 -19.68 -13.99 -14.66
N GLU A 146 -20.71 -13.15 -14.81
CA GLU A 146 -21.44 -12.96 -16.08
C GLU A 146 -20.51 -12.44 -17.19
N ALA A 147 -19.48 -11.67 -16.84
CA ALA A 147 -18.42 -11.21 -17.74
C ALA A 147 -17.32 -12.27 -18.01
N GLY A 148 -17.44 -13.48 -17.47
CA GLY A 148 -16.55 -14.62 -17.73
C GLY A 148 -15.38 -14.81 -16.75
N TYR A 149 -15.31 -14.04 -15.66
CA TYR A 149 -14.29 -14.21 -14.62
C TYR A 149 -14.75 -15.23 -13.57
N PRO A 150 -14.05 -16.35 -13.37
CA PRO A 150 -14.45 -17.36 -12.38
C PRO A 150 -14.35 -16.81 -10.95
N PHE A 151 -15.25 -17.25 -10.07
CA PHE A 151 -15.09 -17.01 -8.63
C PHE A 151 -14.05 -17.97 -8.06
N LEU A 152 -13.03 -17.44 -7.39
CA LEU A 152 -11.88 -18.23 -6.88
C LEU A 152 -11.25 -17.63 -5.62
N ASP A 153 -10.23 -18.30 -5.09
CA ASP A 153 -9.31 -17.77 -4.09
C ASP A 153 -8.05 -17.19 -4.78
N TYR A 154 -7.94 -15.87 -4.85
CA TYR A 154 -6.84 -15.19 -5.56
C TYR A 154 -5.47 -15.30 -4.84
N ASN A 155 -5.42 -15.85 -3.62
CA ASN A 155 -4.18 -16.20 -2.91
C ASN A 155 -3.85 -17.70 -3.00
N GLY A 156 -4.73 -18.47 -3.65
CA GLY A 156 -4.64 -19.91 -3.88
C GLY A 156 -3.91 -20.27 -5.18
N LYS A 157 -4.44 -21.26 -5.90
CA LYS A 157 -3.83 -21.86 -7.10
C LYS A 157 -3.85 -20.96 -8.33
N ASN A 158 -4.93 -20.19 -8.52
CA ASN A 158 -5.14 -19.33 -9.69
C ASN A 158 -5.52 -17.92 -9.24
N GLN A 159 -4.96 -16.89 -9.88
CA GLN A 159 -5.25 -15.50 -9.51
C GLN A 159 -6.29 -14.83 -10.42
N ILE A 160 -6.34 -15.17 -11.73
CA ILE A 160 -7.20 -14.52 -12.72
C ILE A 160 -8.67 -14.95 -12.50
N GLY A 161 -9.47 -14.04 -11.97
CA GLY A 161 -10.84 -14.29 -11.53
C GLY A 161 -11.37 -13.17 -10.63
N VAL A 162 -12.53 -13.39 -10.02
CA VAL A 162 -13.20 -12.46 -9.11
C VAL A 162 -13.38 -13.06 -7.72
N SER A 163 -13.25 -12.24 -6.68
CA SER A 163 -13.44 -12.66 -5.30
C SER A 163 -13.95 -11.52 -4.41
N TYR A 164 -14.48 -11.87 -3.24
CA TYR A 164 -14.56 -10.92 -2.13
C TYR A 164 -13.16 -10.68 -1.53
N LEU A 165 -12.95 -9.53 -0.89
CA LEU A 165 -11.65 -9.21 -0.32
C LEU A 165 -11.30 -10.07 0.90
N GLN A 166 -10.13 -10.70 0.87
CA GLN A 166 -9.44 -11.18 2.06
C GLN A 166 -8.66 -10.00 2.67
N THR A 167 -8.73 -9.86 3.99
CA THR A 167 -8.21 -8.67 4.69
C THR A 167 -7.35 -9.01 5.88
N ILE A 168 -6.41 -8.12 6.22
CA ILE A 168 -5.56 -8.21 7.40
C ILE A 168 -6.33 -7.70 8.65
N THR A 169 -7.40 -8.41 9.00
CA THR A 169 -8.29 -8.09 10.12
C THR A 169 -8.53 -9.29 11.02
N LYS A 170 -9.07 -9.02 12.22
CA LYS A 170 -9.65 -10.02 13.10
C LYS A 170 -10.99 -9.47 13.57
N ASN A 171 -12.09 -10.15 13.23
CA ASN A 171 -13.46 -9.71 13.47
C ASN A 171 -13.67 -8.27 12.93
N GLY A 172 -13.28 -8.01 11.66
CA GLY A 172 -13.35 -6.69 11.02
C GLY A 172 -12.38 -5.62 11.57
N LYS A 173 -11.70 -5.86 12.69
CA LYS A 173 -10.75 -4.91 13.28
C LYS A 173 -9.34 -5.13 12.73
N ARG A 174 -8.71 -4.07 12.21
CA ARG A 174 -7.31 -4.06 11.71
C ARG A 174 -6.32 -4.86 12.58
N VAL A 175 -5.47 -5.64 11.92
CA VAL A 175 -4.30 -6.31 12.52
C VAL A 175 -3.02 -5.77 11.86
N SER A 176 -2.49 -4.67 12.39
CA SER A 176 -1.20 -4.12 11.92
C SER A 176 0.00 -5.00 12.32
N ALA A 177 1.14 -4.81 11.66
CA ALA A 177 2.40 -5.47 12.00
C ALA A 177 2.83 -5.29 13.46
N GLU A 178 2.58 -4.11 14.06
CA GLU A 178 2.82 -3.89 15.50
C GLU A 178 1.94 -4.82 16.35
N LYS A 179 0.63 -4.84 16.10
CA LYS A 179 -0.34 -5.66 16.83
C LYS A 179 -0.09 -7.17 16.68
N ALA A 180 0.30 -7.64 15.50
CA ALA A 180 0.59 -9.04 15.21
C ALA A 180 1.94 -9.50 15.78
N PHE A 181 3.05 -8.85 15.41
CA PHE A 181 4.39 -9.37 15.65
C PHE A 181 5.08 -8.77 16.87
N LEU A 182 4.85 -7.48 17.15
CA LEU A 182 5.65 -6.73 18.12
C LEU A 182 4.97 -6.63 19.49
N ARG A 183 3.65 -6.40 19.51
CA ARG A 183 2.84 -6.23 20.71
C ARG A 183 2.87 -7.48 21.61
N PRO A 184 2.74 -8.72 21.10
CA PRO A 184 2.76 -9.91 21.98
C PRO A 184 4.12 -10.11 22.67
N VAL A 185 5.21 -9.63 22.07
CA VAL A 185 6.59 -9.88 22.53
C VAL A 185 7.24 -8.66 23.20
N ARG A 186 6.50 -7.55 23.35
CA ARG A 186 6.99 -6.22 23.80
C ARG A 186 7.67 -6.18 25.18
N TYR A 187 7.45 -7.20 26.01
CA TYR A 187 8.01 -7.30 27.37
C TYR A 187 9.20 -8.27 27.46
N ARG A 188 9.67 -8.86 26.35
CA ARG A 188 10.86 -9.72 26.39
C ARG A 188 12.09 -8.88 26.71
N ASN A 189 12.86 -9.27 27.73
CA ASN A 189 14.04 -8.53 28.21
C ASN A 189 15.14 -8.33 27.13
N ASN A 190 15.16 -9.17 26.09
CA ASN A 190 16.08 -9.06 24.95
C ASN A 190 15.58 -8.16 23.80
N LEU A 191 14.43 -7.50 23.96
CA LEU A 191 13.85 -6.58 22.96
C LEU A 191 13.68 -5.18 23.57
N LYS A 192 14.30 -4.17 22.94
CA LYS A 192 14.15 -2.76 23.33
C LYS A 192 13.51 -1.96 22.20
N ILE A 193 12.32 -1.41 22.43
CA ILE A 193 11.56 -0.61 21.44
C ILE A 193 11.66 0.87 21.82
N ILE A 194 12.41 1.67 21.05
CA ILE A 194 12.59 3.10 21.33
C ILE A 194 11.73 3.93 20.37
N LYS A 195 10.61 4.45 20.89
CA LYS A 195 9.68 5.33 20.15
C LYS A 195 10.22 6.76 20.05
N ASN A 196 9.67 7.55 19.11
CA ASN A 196 10.01 8.95 18.88
C ASN A 196 11.51 9.19 18.58
N SER A 197 12.14 8.20 17.96
CA SER A 197 13.57 8.17 17.60
C SER A 197 13.71 8.06 16.09
N ARG A 198 14.17 9.14 15.43
CA ARG A 198 14.44 9.12 13.98
C ARG A 198 15.89 8.74 13.74
N ALA A 199 16.15 7.58 13.15
CA ALA A 199 17.48 7.26 12.60
C ALA A 199 17.85 8.29 11.53
N ILE A 200 19.08 8.80 11.58
CA ILE A 200 19.57 9.86 10.67
C ILE A 200 20.84 9.46 9.91
N LYS A 201 21.66 8.56 10.48
CA LYS A 201 22.92 8.09 9.89
C LYS A 201 23.26 6.71 10.44
N ILE A 202 23.72 5.81 9.57
CA ILE A 202 24.36 4.54 9.94
C ILE A 202 25.84 4.85 10.17
N LEU A 203 26.39 4.33 11.26
CA LEU A 203 27.79 4.50 11.62
C LEU A 203 28.58 3.35 11.01
N ILE A 204 29.50 3.68 10.10
CA ILE A 204 30.26 2.74 9.28
C ILE A 204 31.73 3.10 9.39
N SER A 205 32.60 2.12 9.64
CA SER A 205 34.05 2.31 9.63
C SER A 205 34.51 2.66 8.20
N PRO A 206 35.30 3.73 7.98
CA PRO A 206 35.80 4.06 6.65
C PRO A 206 36.75 2.99 6.11
N ASP A 207 37.56 2.39 6.99
CA ASP A 207 38.63 1.46 6.60
C ASP A 207 38.09 0.05 6.32
N THR A 208 37.18 -0.44 7.18
CA THR A 208 36.65 -1.82 7.07
C THR A 208 35.28 -1.90 6.39
N LYS A 209 34.67 -0.76 6.06
CA LYS A 209 33.27 -0.65 5.57
C LYS A 209 32.25 -1.42 6.41
N GLN A 210 32.52 -1.60 7.70
CA GLN A 210 31.67 -2.34 8.62
C GLN A 210 30.72 -1.39 9.36
N ALA A 211 29.41 -1.66 9.28
CA ALA A 211 28.42 -0.96 10.08
C ALA A 211 28.51 -1.38 11.56
N TYR A 212 28.76 -0.41 12.45
CA TYR A 212 28.97 -0.63 13.89
C TYR A 212 27.94 0.07 14.77
N GLY A 213 27.02 0.86 14.20
CA GLY A 213 25.92 1.48 14.94
C GLY A 213 24.99 2.34 14.12
N VAL A 214 24.08 3.04 14.79
CA VAL A 214 23.14 4.00 14.20
C VAL A 214 23.07 5.25 15.07
N GLN A 215 23.18 6.42 14.45
CA GLN A 215 22.87 7.71 15.06
C GLN A 215 21.40 8.05 14.83
N TYR A 216 20.72 8.49 15.88
CA TYR A 216 19.31 8.85 15.85
C TYR A 216 19.03 10.10 16.69
N ILE A 217 17.94 10.81 16.37
CA ILE A 217 17.47 11.96 17.15
C ILE A 217 16.22 11.56 17.94
N ARG A 218 16.26 11.81 19.26
CA ARG A 218 15.17 11.59 20.21
C ARG A 218 15.13 12.78 21.17
N ALA A 219 13.94 13.30 21.47
CA ALA A 219 13.77 14.48 22.33
C ALA A 219 14.65 15.70 21.93
N ARG A 220 14.84 15.91 20.60
CA ARG A 220 15.71 16.93 20.00
C ARG A 220 17.23 16.77 20.29
N GLN A 221 17.65 15.70 20.94
CA GLN A 221 19.05 15.37 21.21
C GLN A 221 19.56 14.26 20.27
N TYR A 222 20.86 14.28 20.00
CA TYR A 222 21.54 13.22 19.25
C TYR A 222 21.89 12.05 20.18
N TRP A 223 21.62 10.84 19.72
CA TRP A 223 21.93 9.59 20.40
C TRP A 223 22.63 8.65 19.42
N GLN A 224 23.43 7.73 19.97
CA GLN A 224 24.01 6.62 19.21
C GLN A 224 23.60 5.30 19.86
N ALA A 225 23.43 4.27 19.03
CA ALA A 225 23.32 2.88 19.47
C ALA A 225 24.35 2.06 18.69
N SER A 226 25.31 1.47 19.40
CA SER A 226 26.27 0.53 18.83
C SER A 226 25.64 -0.86 18.64
N VAL A 227 26.12 -1.62 17.66
CA VAL A 227 25.69 -2.99 17.40
C VAL A 227 26.89 -3.95 17.44
N LYS A 228 26.70 -5.12 18.05
CA LYS A 228 27.73 -6.19 18.07
C LYS A 228 27.70 -7.09 16.83
N LYS A 229 26.57 -7.12 16.11
CA LYS A 229 26.32 -8.03 14.99
C LYS A 229 26.00 -7.29 13.71
N GLU A 230 24.79 -6.76 13.55
CA GLU A 230 24.30 -6.27 12.26
C GLU A 230 23.33 -5.09 12.45
N VAL A 231 23.39 -4.11 11.53
CA VAL A 231 22.34 -3.08 11.37
C VAL A 231 21.34 -3.58 10.32
N ILE A 232 20.05 -3.50 10.63
CA ILE A 232 18.97 -3.91 9.73
C ILE A 232 18.07 -2.70 9.50
N VAL A 233 17.96 -2.26 8.24
CA VAL A 233 17.16 -1.11 7.84
C VAL A 233 15.77 -1.57 7.39
N CYS A 234 14.74 -1.11 8.10
CA CYS A 234 13.33 -1.42 7.84
C CYS A 234 12.49 -0.12 7.81
N ALA A 235 12.96 0.89 7.08
CA ALA A 235 12.36 2.23 7.07
C ALA A 235 11.41 2.47 5.87
N GLY A 236 11.27 1.47 5.00
CA GLY A 236 10.39 1.45 3.82
C GLY A 236 10.96 2.19 2.61
N ALA A 237 10.30 2.02 1.47
CA ALA A 237 10.74 2.47 0.14
C ALA A 237 11.17 3.93 0.02
N PHE A 238 10.75 4.84 0.90
CA PHE A 238 11.22 6.23 0.88
C PHE A 238 12.31 6.57 1.90
N ASN A 239 12.35 5.90 3.05
CA ASN A 239 13.26 6.30 4.14
C ASN A 239 14.50 5.40 4.21
N SER A 240 14.43 4.15 3.77
CA SER A 240 15.58 3.25 3.66
C SER A 240 16.63 3.80 2.68
N PRO A 241 16.29 4.15 1.42
CA PRO A 241 17.25 4.79 0.52
C PRO A 241 17.68 6.19 1.00
N GLN A 242 16.81 6.95 1.68
CA GLN A 242 17.20 8.22 2.30
C GLN A 242 18.28 8.01 3.38
N LEU A 243 18.10 7.04 4.27
CA LEU A 243 19.04 6.74 5.35
C LEU A 243 20.38 6.22 4.79
N LEU A 244 20.35 5.33 3.79
CA LEU A 244 21.57 4.87 3.11
C LEU A 244 22.34 6.03 2.49
N MET A 245 21.68 6.89 1.70
CA MET A 245 22.33 8.05 1.08
C MET A 245 22.90 9.03 2.12
N LEU A 246 22.18 9.32 3.20
CA LEU A 246 22.68 10.15 4.32
C LEU A 246 23.85 9.50 5.08
N SER A 247 24.07 8.20 4.89
CA SER A 247 25.18 7.43 5.47
C SER A 247 26.35 7.23 4.49
N GLY A 248 26.34 7.89 3.34
CA GLY A 248 27.40 7.76 2.32
C GLY A 248 27.24 6.57 1.37
N ILE A 249 26.09 5.90 1.37
CA ILE A 249 25.80 4.75 0.49
C ILE A 249 24.77 5.19 -0.57
N GLY A 250 25.20 5.31 -1.83
CA GLY A 250 24.35 5.79 -2.92
C GLY A 250 25.13 6.42 -4.07
N PRO A 251 24.44 7.04 -5.04
CA PRO A 251 25.08 7.45 -6.29
C PRO A 251 26.16 8.52 -6.06
N LYS A 252 27.44 8.19 -6.29
CA LYS A 252 28.62 8.98 -5.93
C LYS A 252 28.48 10.48 -6.19
N ARG A 253 28.27 10.86 -7.46
CA ARG A 253 28.13 12.27 -7.88
C ARG A 253 26.99 13.01 -7.19
N HIS A 254 25.91 12.31 -6.80
CA HIS A 254 24.79 12.92 -6.08
C HIS A 254 25.12 13.18 -4.60
N LEU A 255 25.93 12.31 -3.98
CA LEU A 255 26.38 12.46 -2.60
C LEU A 255 27.44 13.56 -2.47
N GLU A 256 28.42 13.58 -3.40
CA GLU A 256 29.47 14.60 -3.50
C GLU A 256 28.87 16.01 -3.65
N ASN A 257 27.90 16.18 -4.57
CA ASN A 257 27.16 17.43 -4.77
C ASN A 257 26.39 17.94 -3.52
N LEU A 258 26.21 17.11 -2.50
CA LEU A 258 25.54 17.46 -1.24
C LEU A 258 26.49 17.50 -0.03
N GLY A 259 27.80 17.40 -0.26
CA GLY A 259 28.81 17.38 0.78
C GLY A 259 28.74 16.14 1.68
N ILE A 260 28.30 15.00 1.14
CA ILE A 260 28.21 13.73 1.87
C ILE A 260 29.40 12.85 1.44
N SER A 261 30.27 12.52 2.40
CA SER A 261 31.40 11.61 2.18
C SER A 261 30.92 10.25 1.66
N LEU A 262 31.52 9.78 0.56
CA LEU A 262 31.21 8.49 -0.03
C LEU A 262 31.80 7.35 0.82
N VAL A 263 30.95 6.39 1.17
CA VAL A 263 31.35 5.08 1.74
C VAL A 263 31.30 4.01 0.65
N GLN A 264 30.22 3.99 -0.14
CA GLN A 264 30.03 3.05 -1.23
C GLN A 264 29.13 3.64 -2.31
N ASP A 265 29.61 3.61 -3.56
CA ASP A 265 28.79 3.97 -4.72
C ASP A 265 27.81 2.82 -5.02
N LEU A 266 26.51 3.13 -5.03
CA LEU A 266 25.42 2.19 -5.31
C LEU A 266 24.24 2.92 -5.94
N PRO A 267 23.39 2.23 -6.74
CA PRO A 267 22.19 2.78 -7.38
C PRO A 267 21.01 3.04 -6.41
N VAL A 268 21.28 3.46 -5.17
CA VAL A 268 20.26 3.72 -4.15
C VAL A 268 19.27 4.79 -4.61
N GLY A 269 17.97 4.46 -4.58
CA GLY A 269 16.89 5.34 -5.04
C GLY A 269 16.77 5.50 -6.55
N LYS A 270 17.55 4.78 -7.36
CA LYS A 270 17.58 4.91 -8.84
C LYS A 270 16.30 4.42 -9.52
N LYS A 271 15.59 3.44 -8.94
CA LYS A 271 14.26 2.98 -9.37
C LYS A 271 13.26 3.08 -8.22
N LEU A 272 12.02 3.37 -8.57
CA LEU A 272 10.84 3.33 -7.71
C LEU A 272 9.68 2.84 -8.58
N TYR A 273 9.03 1.76 -8.18
CA TYR A 273 7.72 1.40 -8.73
C TYR A 273 6.62 1.58 -7.68
N ASP A 274 5.38 1.62 -8.15
CA ASP A 274 4.14 1.73 -7.39
C ASP A 274 2.99 1.38 -8.35
N HIS A 275 1.92 0.79 -7.85
CA HIS A 275 0.73 0.51 -8.66
C HIS A 275 -0.01 1.81 -8.99
N VAL A 276 -0.42 1.95 -10.26
CA VAL A 276 -1.10 3.13 -10.77
C VAL A 276 -2.60 2.88 -10.78
N LEU A 277 -3.31 3.65 -9.96
CA LEU A 277 -4.75 3.57 -9.74
C LEU A 277 -5.49 4.65 -10.55
N PHE A 278 -6.57 4.29 -11.25
CA PHE A 278 -7.47 5.25 -11.89
C PHE A 278 -8.82 5.37 -11.14
N PRO A 279 -9.10 6.50 -10.45
CA PRO A 279 -10.35 6.70 -9.73
C PRO A 279 -11.49 7.25 -10.60
N GLY A 280 -11.28 7.55 -11.88
CA GLY A 280 -12.26 8.33 -12.67
C GLY A 280 -13.57 7.61 -13.03
N LEU A 281 -13.65 6.28 -12.89
CA LEU A 281 -14.75 5.48 -13.41
C LEU A 281 -15.88 5.30 -12.37
N ASN A 282 -16.93 6.11 -12.50
CA ASN A 282 -18.05 6.18 -11.57
C ASN A 282 -19.35 5.75 -12.26
N PHE A 283 -20.16 4.94 -11.58
CA PHE A 283 -21.48 4.51 -12.02
C PHE A 283 -22.54 4.96 -11.01
N VAL A 284 -23.58 5.64 -11.46
CA VAL A 284 -24.77 5.94 -10.64
C VAL A 284 -25.74 4.77 -10.77
N LEU A 285 -26.40 4.43 -9.67
CA LEU A 285 -27.46 3.42 -9.61
C LEU A 285 -28.82 4.08 -9.39
N ASN A 286 -29.90 3.33 -9.64
CA ASN A 286 -31.26 3.72 -9.30
C ASN A 286 -31.71 3.20 -7.91
N GLN A 287 -30.89 2.38 -7.26
CA GLN A 287 -31.19 1.74 -5.97
C GLN A 287 -30.02 1.82 -4.99
N SER A 288 -30.32 1.97 -3.70
CA SER A 288 -29.33 2.09 -2.62
C SER A 288 -28.77 0.73 -2.18
N ILE A 289 -28.01 0.06 -3.06
CA ILE A 289 -27.30 -1.20 -2.75
C ILE A 289 -25.86 -0.99 -2.25
N VAL A 290 -25.39 0.26 -2.29
CA VAL A 290 -24.06 0.73 -1.86
C VAL A 290 -24.14 1.31 -0.44
N PRO A 291 -23.03 1.34 0.33
CA PRO A 291 -23.04 1.90 1.67
C PRO A 291 -23.33 3.41 1.65
N ASN A 292 -24.10 3.88 2.64
CA ASN A 292 -24.38 5.30 2.86
C ASN A 292 -23.55 5.80 4.04
N GLN A 293 -22.30 6.13 3.77
CA GLN A 293 -21.30 6.31 4.81
C GLN A 293 -21.53 7.54 5.71
N GLU A 294 -22.16 8.60 5.20
CA GLU A 294 -22.59 9.72 6.05
C GLU A 294 -23.56 9.24 7.13
N TRP A 295 -24.60 8.52 6.73
CA TRP A 295 -25.59 7.95 7.64
C TRP A 295 -24.98 6.91 8.57
N GLU A 296 -24.05 6.10 8.06
CA GLU A 296 -23.36 5.08 8.84
C GLU A 296 -22.43 5.68 9.89
N THR A 297 -21.73 6.77 9.59
CA THR A 297 -20.88 7.51 10.56
C THR A 297 -21.68 8.27 11.61
N GLY A 298 -22.95 8.57 11.36
CA GLY A 298 -23.85 9.18 12.35
C GLY A 298 -24.49 8.20 13.35
N LYS A 299 -24.43 6.89 13.10
CA LYS A 299 -25.14 5.87 13.89
C LYS A 299 -24.30 5.29 15.03
N LEU A 300 -24.76 5.47 16.27
CA LEU A 300 -24.12 4.87 17.45
C LEU A 300 -24.03 3.34 17.37
N ASP A 301 -25.08 2.67 16.86
CA ASP A 301 -25.13 1.21 16.74
C ASP A 301 -23.95 0.65 15.93
N ASN A 302 -23.53 1.33 14.85
CA ASN A 302 -22.37 0.90 14.06
C ASN A 302 -21.04 0.92 14.87
N TYR A 303 -20.93 1.83 15.84
CA TYR A 303 -19.78 1.88 16.77
C TYR A 303 -19.84 0.81 17.86
N ILE A 304 -21.02 0.28 18.15
CA ILE A 304 -21.22 -0.87 19.03
C ILE A 304 -20.94 -2.15 18.24
N ASP A 305 -21.57 -2.33 17.07
CA ASP A 305 -21.48 -3.50 16.19
C ASP A 305 -20.06 -3.87 15.77
N ILE A 306 -19.19 -2.88 15.48
CA ILE A 306 -17.79 -3.16 15.17
C ILE A 306 -17.09 -3.91 16.32
N ASN A 307 -17.58 -3.79 17.57
CA ASN A 307 -16.99 -4.54 18.67
C ASN A 307 -17.15 -6.05 18.58
N ASP A 308 -18.31 -6.47 18.08
CA ASP A 308 -18.67 -7.86 17.80
C ASP A 308 -18.23 -8.29 16.38
N GLY A 309 -17.58 -7.40 15.64
CA GLY A 309 -17.14 -7.64 14.27
C GLY A 309 -18.27 -7.61 13.25
N LYS A 310 -19.28 -6.77 13.47
CA LYS A 310 -20.44 -6.56 12.60
C LYS A 310 -20.49 -5.15 12.04
N GLY A 311 -21.36 -4.94 11.06
CA GLY A 311 -21.69 -3.62 10.54
C GLY A 311 -20.64 -3.01 9.58
N PRO A 312 -20.97 -1.85 8.98
CA PRO A 312 -20.24 -1.28 7.84
C PRO A 312 -18.82 -0.85 8.17
N PHE A 313 -18.50 -0.51 9.43
CA PHE A 313 -17.14 -0.14 9.83
C PHE A 313 -16.14 -1.31 9.85
N THR A 314 -16.60 -2.54 9.61
CA THR A 314 -15.71 -3.69 9.36
C THR A 314 -15.19 -3.72 7.92
N VAL A 315 -15.81 -2.98 7.00
CA VAL A 315 -15.43 -2.90 5.59
C VAL A 315 -14.22 -1.98 5.42
N PRO A 316 -13.15 -2.41 4.72
CA PRO A 316 -12.04 -1.54 4.38
C PRO A 316 -12.48 -0.26 3.66
N ILE A 317 -12.03 0.88 4.20
CA ILE A 317 -12.46 2.24 3.81
C ILE A 317 -13.98 2.41 3.60
N GLY A 318 -14.81 1.63 4.30
CA GLY A 318 -16.28 1.74 4.24
C GLY A 318 -16.90 1.35 2.90
N GLY A 319 -16.19 0.65 2.02
CA GLY A 319 -16.75 0.23 0.72
C GLY A 319 -15.86 -0.57 -0.23
N LEU A 320 -14.59 -0.85 0.12
CA LEU A 320 -13.80 -1.84 -0.63
C LEU A 320 -14.20 -3.25 -0.17
N GLU A 321 -14.79 -4.03 -1.08
CA GLU A 321 -15.43 -5.32 -0.74
C GLU A 321 -15.13 -6.48 -1.70
N ALA A 322 -14.80 -6.18 -2.95
CA ALA A 322 -14.52 -7.18 -3.98
C ALA A 322 -13.39 -6.75 -4.93
N VAL A 323 -12.76 -7.74 -5.57
CA VAL A 323 -11.63 -7.59 -6.48
C VAL A 323 -11.79 -8.48 -7.70
N THR A 324 -11.37 -8.02 -8.87
CA THR A 324 -11.20 -8.86 -10.07
C THR A 324 -9.79 -8.70 -10.62
N TYR A 325 -9.04 -9.79 -10.70
CA TYR A 325 -7.75 -9.84 -11.39
C TYR A 325 -7.96 -10.34 -12.82
N LEU A 326 -7.44 -9.61 -13.80
CA LEU A 326 -7.66 -9.92 -15.22
C LEU A 326 -6.42 -9.66 -16.07
N ASN A 327 -6.44 -10.27 -17.26
CA ASN A 327 -5.52 -9.95 -18.34
C ASN A 327 -6.23 -9.20 -19.45
N THR A 328 -5.64 -8.08 -19.85
CA THR A 328 -6.07 -7.34 -21.04
C THR A 328 -5.47 -7.94 -22.32
N LYS A 329 -5.94 -7.49 -23.49
CA LYS A 329 -5.59 -8.10 -24.79
C LYS A 329 -4.13 -7.91 -25.18
N LYS A 330 -3.48 -6.87 -24.67
CA LYS A 330 -2.04 -6.59 -24.88
C LYS A 330 -1.29 -6.78 -23.57
N THR A 331 -0.84 -8.00 -23.31
CA THR A 331 -0.08 -8.40 -22.13
C THR A 331 1.43 -8.42 -22.41
N LEU A 332 2.18 -7.46 -21.85
CA LEU A 332 3.64 -7.52 -21.73
C LEU A 332 4.04 -7.96 -20.30
N VAL A 333 3.44 -9.05 -19.83
CA VAL A 333 3.83 -9.73 -18.58
C VAL A 333 4.87 -10.83 -18.88
N TRP A 334 5.55 -11.36 -17.85
CA TRP A 334 6.56 -12.41 -18.03
C TRP A 334 5.92 -13.78 -18.25
N ASN A 335 4.77 -14.05 -17.61
CA ASN A 335 4.01 -15.28 -17.74
C ASN A 335 2.50 -14.97 -17.95
N PRO A 336 1.79 -15.63 -18.88
CA PRO A 336 0.34 -15.45 -19.07
C PRO A 336 -0.54 -15.69 -17.82
N SER A 337 -0.04 -16.35 -16.78
CA SER A 337 -0.73 -16.49 -15.48
C SER A 337 -0.81 -15.19 -14.68
N GLN A 338 0.06 -14.23 -14.94
CA GLN A 338 0.14 -12.94 -14.24
C GLN A 338 -0.97 -12.00 -14.72
N PRO A 339 -1.88 -11.52 -13.85
CA PRO A 339 -2.89 -10.53 -14.22
C PRO A 339 -2.26 -9.14 -14.37
N ASN A 340 -2.44 -8.47 -15.52
CA ASN A 340 -1.89 -7.12 -15.73
C ASN A 340 -2.77 -5.98 -15.16
N ILE A 341 -4.05 -6.25 -14.89
CA ILE A 341 -5.00 -5.31 -14.26
C ILE A 341 -5.66 -5.97 -13.04
N GLU A 342 -5.82 -5.15 -12.00
CA GLU A 342 -6.75 -5.38 -10.89
C GLU A 342 -7.89 -4.36 -10.99
N LEU A 343 -9.13 -4.81 -10.78
CA LEU A 343 -10.31 -3.97 -10.64
C LEU A 343 -10.81 -4.07 -9.20
N LEU A 344 -10.69 -2.98 -8.44
CA LEU A 344 -11.25 -2.91 -7.09
C LEU A 344 -12.66 -2.30 -7.13
N LEU A 345 -13.61 -2.98 -6.49
CA LEU A 345 -14.94 -2.40 -6.23
C LEU A 345 -14.85 -1.45 -5.04
N PHE A 346 -15.29 -0.20 -5.22
CA PHE A 346 -15.53 0.75 -4.14
C PHE A 346 -17.01 1.19 -4.11
N GLY A 347 -17.81 0.57 -3.23
CA GLY A 347 -19.19 0.98 -2.95
C GLY A 347 -19.25 2.37 -2.30
N GLY A 348 -20.16 3.23 -2.75
CA GLY A 348 -20.31 4.62 -2.34
C GLY A 348 -19.30 5.57 -3.01
N GLY A 349 -18.10 5.06 -3.32
CA GLY A 349 -17.04 5.77 -4.02
C GLY A 349 -16.53 7.02 -3.29
N ILE A 350 -15.74 7.82 -3.99
CA ILE A 350 -15.14 9.07 -3.46
C ILE A 350 -16.19 10.13 -3.06
N SER A 351 -17.42 10.04 -3.56
CA SER A 351 -18.56 10.89 -3.17
C SER A 351 -19.24 10.44 -1.86
N GLY A 352 -19.07 9.19 -1.43
CA GLY A 352 -19.83 8.60 -0.32
C GLY A 352 -19.62 9.27 1.04
N ASP A 353 -18.46 9.89 1.28
CA ASP A 353 -18.11 10.54 2.56
C ASP A 353 -18.31 12.06 2.59
N LYS A 354 -18.93 12.63 1.55
CA LYS A 354 -19.11 14.09 1.38
C LYS A 354 -17.86 14.91 1.71
N ASN A 355 -16.70 14.51 1.18
CA ASN A 355 -15.43 15.25 1.22
C ASN A 355 -14.74 15.27 2.59
N LEU A 356 -15.14 14.40 3.54
CA LEU A 356 -14.51 14.31 4.86
C LEU A 356 -13.05 13.83 4.77
N VAL A 357 -12.81 12.72 4.07
CA VAL A 357 -11.56 11.95 4.03
C VAL A 357 -11.10 11.62 2.61
N TYR A 358 -11.92 11.00 1.75
CA TYR A 358 -11.46 10.35 0.50
C TYR A 358 -10.80 11.30 -0.48
N ARG A 359 -11.35 12.50 -0.66
CA ARG A 359 -10.69 13.51 -1.51
C ARG A 359 -9.25 13.80 -1.04
N LYS A 360 -8.96 13.76 0.26
CA LYS A 360 -7.59 13.92 0.79
C LYS A 360 -6.76 12.65 0.64
N LEU A 361 -7.39 11.48 0.80
CA LEU A 361 -6.78 10.15 0.70
C LEU A 361 -6.21 9.92 -0.70
N PHE A 362 -7.04 10.07 -1.73
CA PHE A 362 -6.67 9.94 -3.15
C PHE A 362 -5.95 11.18 -3.72
N GLY A 363 -5.60 12.17 -2.88
CA GLY A 363 -4.83 13.36 -3.31
C GLY A 363 -5.58 14.36 -4.20
N ILE A 364 -6.89 14.22 -4.39
CA ILE A 364 -7.72 14.98 -5.34
C ILE A 364 -7.85 16.46 -4.93
N SER A 365 -7.79 17.37 -5.92
CA SER A 365 -7.96 18.81 -5.69
C SER A 365 -9.43 19.16 -5.38
N ARG A 366 -9.67 20.30 -4.71
CA ARG A 366 -11.06 20.73 -4.42
C ARG A 366 -11.86 21.03 -5.68
N GLU A 367 -11.21 21.60 -6.68
CA GLU A 367 -11.78 21.91 -8.00
C GLU A 367 -12.26 20.64 -8.69
N VAL A 368 -11.36 19.66 -8.89
CA VAL A 368 -11.67 18.38 -9.53
C VAL A 368 -12.78 17.63 -8.77
N TYR A 369 -12.76 17.68 -7.43
CA TYR A 369 -13.84 17.10 -6.62
C TYR A 369 -15.17 17.80 -6.81
N ASN A 370 -15.18 19.13 -6.80
CA ASN A 370 -16.41 19.92 -6.99
C ASN A 370 -17.03 19.70 -8.37
N THR A 371 -16.22 19.39 -9.39
CA THR A 371 -16.71 19.06 -10.73
C THR A 371 -17.25 17.63 -10.81
N ILE A 372 -16.47 16.63 -10.40
CA ILE A 372 -16.79 15.21 -10.68
C ILE A 372 -17.67 14.59 -9.59
N TRP A 373 -17.28 14.73 -8.32
CA TRP A 373 -17.84 13.93 -7.21
C TRP A 373 -18.86 14.69 -6.37
N LYS A 374 -18.76 16.01 -6.23
CA LYS A 374 -19.75 16.81 -5.50
C LYS A 374 -21.17 16.68 -6.08
N PRO A 375 -21.40 16.66 -7.41
CA PRO A 375 -22.73 16.40 -7.98
C PRO A 375 -23.26 14.98 -7.76
N LEU A 376 -22.46 14.09 -7.16
CA LEU A 376 -22.78 12.71 -6.82
C LEU A 376 -22.98 12.49 -5.31
N GLU A 377 -22.72 13.51 -4.46
CA GLU A 377 -22.97 13.43 -3.02
C GLU A 377 -24.44 13.06 -2.74
N GLY A 378 -24.66 12.04 -1.90
CA GLY A 378 -26.01 11.54 -1.57
C GLY A 378 -26.67 10.64 -2.62
N LYS A 379 -26.04 10.40 -3.78
CA LYS A 379 -26.52 9.42 -4.76
C LYS A 379 -25.90 8.04 -4.51
N PRO A 380 -26.58 6.93 -4.82
CA PRO A 380 -25.96 5.61 -4.78
C PRO A 380 -24.97 5.46 -5.93
N VAL A 381 -23.67 5.61 -5.62
CA VAL A 381 -22.56 5.48 -6.57
C VAL A 381 -21.83 4.17 -6.34
N LEU A 382 -21.60 3.42 -7.40
CA LEU A 382 -20.67 2.31 -7.48
C LEU A 382 -19.44 2.77 -8.26
N GLN A 383 -18.26 2.66 -7.68
CA GLN A 383 -17.00 3.02 -8.34
C GLN A 383 -16.20 1.75 -8.60
N ILE A 384 -15.71 1.58 -9.83
CA ILE A 384 -14.77 0.51 -10.18
C ILE A 384 -13.42 1.16 -10.42
N LEU A 385 -12.37 0.60 -9.83
CA LEU A 385 -11.04 1.20 -9.74
C LEU A 385 -10.02 0.34 -10.49
N PRO A 386 -9.70 0.65 -11.77
CA PRO A 386 -8.59 0.00 -12.47
C PRO A 386 -7.24 0.33 -11.84
N VAL A 387 -6.45 -0.71 -11.62
CA VAL A 387 -5.10 -0.68 -11.06
C VAL A 387 -4.14 -1.38 -12.01
N LEU A 388 -3.05 -0.70 -12.37
CA LEU A 388 -1.97 -1.27 -13.17
C LEU A 388 -0.95 -1.98 -12.28
N LEU A 389 -0.82 -3.30 -12.48
CA LEU A 389 0.00 -4.18 -11.63
C LEU A 389 1.47 -4.29 -12.06
N TYR A 390 1.76 -4.15 -13.36
CA TYR A 390 3.13 -4.22 -13.90
C TYR A 390 3.52 -2.98 -14.71
N PRO A 391 3.61 -1.80 -14.07
CA PRO A 391 4.05 -0.57 -14.73
C PRO A 391 5.45 -0.73 -15.35
N LYS A 392 5.57 -0.32 -16.61
CA LYS A 392 6.85 -0.15 -17.32
C LYS A 392 7.48 1.20 -16.99
N SER A 393 6.67 2.19 -16.63
CA SER A 393 7.17 3.45 -16.10
C SER A 393 7.82 3.24 -14.74
N SER A 394 8.94 3.93 -14.51
CA SER A 394 9.66 3.87 -13.24
C SER A 394 10.05 5.26 -12.76
N GLY A 395 9.78 5.49 -11.48
CA GLY A 395 10.19 6.67 -10.75
C GLY A 395 11.62 6.55 -10.22
N TYR A 396 12.06 7.57 -9.50
CA TYR A 396 13.29 7.57 -8.72
C TYR A 396 13.20 8.58 -7.57
N LEU A 397 14.12 8.50 -6.61
CA LEU A 397 14.23 9.50 -5.54
C LEU A 397 15.67 9.89 -5.25
N LYS A 398 15.86 11.16 -4.88
CA LYS A 398 17.16 11.76 -4.58
C LYS A 398 17.07 12.58 -3.30
N LEU A 399 18.14 12.63 -2.50
CA LEU A 399 18.18 13.57 -1.37
C LEU A 399 17.97 15.01 -1.87
N LYS A 400 17.15 15.79 -1.17
CA LYS A 400 17.00 17.23 -1.42
C LYS A 400 18.20 18.01 -0.88
N THR A 401 18.74 17.56 0.26
CA THR A 401 19.86 18.12 1.03
C THR A 401 20.45 17.03 1.91
N ASN A 402 21.60 17.28 2.54
CA ASN A 402 22.15 16.44 3.63
C ASN A 402 21.39 16.53 4.97
N ASN A 403 20.47 17.49 5.15
CA ASN A 403 19.63 17.57 6.36
C ASN A 403 18.62 16.39 6.43
N PRO A 404 18.66 15.53 7.47
CA PRO A 404 17.80 14.34 7.59
C PRO A 404 16.31 14.66 7.80
N TYR A 405 15.94 15.89 8.15
CA TYR A 405 14.55 16.32 8.29
C TYR A 405 13.89 16.68 6.97
N HIS A 406 14.67 17.06 5.95
CA HIS A 406 14.12 17.37 4.64
C HIS A 406 13.69 16.09 3.92
N TRP A 407 12.52 16.13 3.28
CA TRP A 407 12.07 15.03 2.45
C TRP A 407 12.94 14.93 1.18
N PRO A 408 13.23 13.71 0.70
CA PRO A 408 13.86 13.52 -0.61
C PRO A 408 12.95 14.09 -1.70
N LYS A 409 13.55 14.51 -2.82
CA LYS A 409 12.80 14.73 -4.06
C LYS A 409 12.43 13.35 -4.61
N ILE A 410 11.14 13.11 -4.83
CA ILE A 410 10.62 11.88 -5.41
C ILE A 410 9.96 12.26 -6.74
N TYR A 411 10.18 11.44 -7.76
CA TYR A 411 9.59 11.55 -9.08
C TYR A 411 8.93 10.20 -9.37
N SER A 412 7.61 10.18 -9.59
CA SER A 412 6.86 8.93 -9.80
C SER A 412 6.87 8.50 -11.27
N ASN A 413 6.92 9.46 -12.20
CA ASN A 413 6.98 9.23 -13.65
C ASN A 413 5.86 8.33 -14.20
N TYR A 414 4.67 8.30 -13.58
CA TYR A 414 3.58 7.42 -14.05
C TYR A 414 3.20 7.74 -15.51
N LEU A 415 2.95 6.68 -16.29
CA LEU A 415 2.50 6.77 -17.70
C LEU A 415 3.51 7.47 -18.63
N THR A 416 4.81 7.46 -18.26
CA THR A 416 5.92 8.01 -19.06
C THR A 416 6.72 6.94 -19.80
N ASP A 417 6.24 5.71 -19.82
CA ASP A 417 6.94 4.59 -20.42
C ASP A 417 7.03 4.73 -21.96
N PRO A 418 8.17 4.35 -22.57
CA PRO A 418 8.31 4.34 -24.01
C PRO A 418 7.26 3.42 -24.67
N GLY A 419 6.53 3.93 -25.65
CA GLY A 419 5.45 3.19 -26.33
C GLY A 419 4.10 3.23 -25.63
N HIS A 420 4.02 3.82 -24.42
CA HIS A 420 2.79 4.09 -23.67
C HIS A 420 1.94 2.84 -23.37
N TYR A 421 2.60 1.73 -23.09
CA TYR A 421 1.98 0.50 -22.64
C TYR A 421 1.15 0.73 -21.37
N ASP A 422 1.66 1.44 -20.37
CA ASP A 422 0.97 1.61 -19.08
C ASP A 422 -0.40 2.28 -19.24
N ALA A 423 -0.47 3.34 -20.06
CA ALA A 423 -1.71 4.05 -20.35
C ALA A 423 -2.68 3.20 -21.19
N ARG A 424 -2.18 2.39 -22.13
CA ARG A 424 -3.00 1.49 -22.96
C ARG A 424 -3.56 0.32 -22.16
N THR A 425 -2.78 -0.28 -21.27
CA THR A 425 -3.26 -1.35 -20.38
C THR A 425 -4.31 -0.83 -19.39
N LEU A 426 -4.15 0.39 -18.85
CA LEU A 426 -5.19 1.02 -18.04
C LEU A 426 -6.46 1.36 -18.84
N LEU A 427 -6.33 1.80 -20.10
CA LEU A 427 -7.47 1.99 -21.00
C LEU A 427 -8.21 0.67 -21.25
N GLU A 428 -7.51 -0.42 -21.55
CA GLU A 428 -8.12 -1.75 -21.69
C GLU A 428 -8.81 -2.19 -20.37
N GLY A 429 -8.21 -1.90 -19.19
CA GLY A 429 -8.83 -2.11 -17.88
C GLY A 429 -10.11 -1.27 -17.64
N ILE A 430 -10.17 -0.02 -18.13
CA ILE A 430 -11.38 0.80 -18.13
C ILE A 430 -12.47 0.14 -18.99
N ARG A 431 -12.12 -0.37 -20.19
CA ARG A 431 -13.08 -1.06 -21.07
C ARG A 431 -13.64 -2.33 -20.44
N GLU A 432 -12.81 -3.13 -19.76
CA GLU A 432 -13.28 -4.31 -19.03
C GLU A 432 -14.18 -3.95 -17.83
N ALA A 433 -13.83 -2.92 -17.06
CA ALA A 433 -14.68 -2.42 -15.98
C ALA A 433 -16.05 -1.91 -16.49
N GLN A 434 -16.08 -1.24 -17.65
CA GLN A 434 -17.32 -0.85 -18.33
C GLN A 434 -18.12 -2.07 -18.84
N ARG A 435 -17.45 -3.13 -19.30
CA ARG A 435 -18.11 -4.38 -19.74
C ARG A 435 -18.76 -5.10 -18.57
N ILE A 436 -18.09 -5.20 -17.43
CA ILE A 436 -18.64 -5.73 -16.17
C ILE A 436 -19.84 -4.88 -15.72
N ALA A 437 -19.73 -3.56 -15.74
CA ALA A 437 -20.83 -2.67 -15.34
C ALA A 437 -22.09 -2.77 -16.23
N LYS A 438 -21.95 -3.28 -17.47
CA LYS A 438 -23.04 -3.55 -18.42
C LYS A 438 -23.65 -4.96 -18.29
N SER A 439 -23.26 -5.75 -17.29
CA SER A 439 -23.87 -7.08 -17.07
C SER A 439 -25.30 -6.97 -16.51
N PRO A 440 -26.17 -8.00 -16.71
CA PRO A 440 -27.48 -8.08 -16.08
C PRO A 440 -27.48 -7.82 -14.56
N ALA A 441 -26.48 -8.35 -13.83
CA ALA A 441 -26.36 -8.19 -12.37
C ALA A 441 -26.21 -6.74 -11.90
N LEU A 442 -25.66 -5.84 -12.72
CA LEU A 442 -25.54 -4.41 -12.39
C LEU A 442 -26.59 -3.56 -13.12
N LEU A 443 -26.98 -3.92 -14.34
CA LEU A 443 -28.06 -3.25 -15.07
C LEU A 443 -29.41 -3.36 -14.36
N LYS A 444 -29.69 -4.45 -13.62
CA LYS A 444 -30.92 -4.57 -12.79
C LYS A 444 -31.05 -3.49 -11.70
N TYR A 445 -29.94 -2.84 -11.34
CA TYR A 445 -29.90 -1.71 -10.41
C TYR A 445 -29.77 -0.36 -11.11
N GLY A 446 -29.88 -0.31 -12.45
CA GLY A 446 -29.78 0.91 -13.25
C GLY A 446 -28.35 1.47 -13.37
N ALA A 447 -27.32 0.61 -13.33
CA ALA A 447 -25.93 1.06 -13.40
C ALA A 447 -25.62 1.86 -14.68
N GLN A 448 -25.41 3.16 -14.52
CA GLN A 448 -25.12 4.09 -15.62
C GLN A 448 -23.80 4.82 -15.38
N LEU A 449 -22.91 4.80 -16.36
CA LEU A 449 -21.65 5.54 -16.36
C LEU A 449 -21.89 7.05 -16.24
N VAL A 450 -21.17 7.70 -15.32
CA VAL A 450 -21.29 9.16 -15.09
C VAL A 450 -20.66 9.94 -16.26
N GLY A 451 -21.51 10.65 -17.00
CA GLY A 451 -21.14 11.47 -18.16
C GLY A 451 -20.47 12.82 -17.88
N VAL A 452 -20.04 13.09 -16.65
CA VAL A 452 -19.45 14.40 -16.29
C VAL A 452 -18.01 14.49 -16.83
N PRO A 453 -17.69 15.45 -17.72
CA PRO A 453 -16.35 15.54 -18.30
C PRO A 453 -15.28 15.84 -17.25
N ILE A 454 -14.18 15.08 -17.31
CA ILE A 454 -13.03 15.28 -16.43
C ILE A 454 -12.34 16.62 -16.78
N PRO A 455 -12.00 17.49 -15.80
CA PRO A 455 -11.40 18.80 -16.06
C PRO A 455 -10.15 18.72 -16.95
N GLY A 456 -10.18 19.46 -18.06
CA GLY A 456 -9.15 19.45 -19.10
C GLY A 456 -9.41 18.49 -20.28
N CYS A 457 -10.31 17.50 -20.13
CA CYS A 457 -10.56 16.46 -21.13
C CYS A 457 -11.89 16.59 -21.89
N GLY A 458 -12.74 17.56 -21.53
CA GLY A 458 -14.06 17.78 -22.17
C GLY A 458 -14.04 18.28 -23.62
N HIS A 459 -12.86 18.36 -24.25
CA HIS A 459 -12.71 18.63 -25.68
C HIS A 459 -12.66 17.35 -26.53
N HIS A 460 -12.51 16.18 -25.90
CA HIS A 460 -12.69 14.88 -26.54
C HIS A 460 -14.15 14.43 -26.44
N VAL A 461 -14.58 13.59 -27.39
CA VAL A 461 -15.90 12.93 -27.33
C VAL A 461 -15.96 12.07 -26.07
N PHE A 462 -17.02 12.22 -25.27
CA PHE A 462 -17.18 11.42 -24.05
C PHE A 462 -17.15 9.92 -24.36
N ASP A 463 -16.50 9.15 -23.49
CA ASP A 463 -16.29 7.70 -23.62
C ASP A 463 -15.40 7.27 -24.82
N SER A 464 -14.73 8.19 -25.52
CA SER A 464 -13.69 7.84 -26.52
C SER A 464 -12.38 7.38 -25.86
N ASP A 465 -11.51 6.71 -26.63
CA ASP A 465 -10.20 6.29 -26.13
C ASP A 465 -9.31 7.51 -25.80
N GLU A 466 -9.38 8.58 -26.60
CA GLU A 466 -8.69 9.86 -26.36
C GLU A 466 -9.18 10.51 -25.06
N TYR A 467 -10.50 10.50 -24.81
CA TYR A 467 -11.07 11.00 -23.55
C TYR A 467 -10.51 10.24 -22.34
N TRP A 468 -10.44 8.92 -22.40
CA TRP A 468 -9.91 8.11 -21.29
C TRP A 468 -8.40 8.25 -21.12
N LEU A 469 -7.62 8.34 -22.20
CA LEU A 469 -6.17 8.61 -22.14
C LEU A 469 -5.88 9.99 -21.53
N CYS A 470 -6.63 11.02 -21.91
CA CYS A 470 -6.57 12.33 -21.23
C CYS A 470 -6.97 12.21 -19.76
N SER A 471 -8.03 11.46 -19.46
CA SER A 471 -8.52 11.27 -18.10
C SER A 471 -7.49 10.60 -17.17
N LEU A 472 -6.76 9.60 -17.68
CA LEU A 472 -5.64 8.97 -17.00
C LEU A 472 -4.53 10.01 -16.67
N CYS A 473 -4.16 10.87 -17.63
CA CYS A 473 -3.24 12.00 -17.40
C CYS A 473 -3.66 12.91 -16.21
N GLN A 474 -4.97 13.13 -16.01
CA GLN A 474 -5.48 14.07 -15.01
C GLN A 474 -5.74 13.46 -13.63
N LEU A 475 -6.13 12.18 -13.57
CA LEU A 475 -6.64 11.55 -12.34
C LEU A 475 -5.86 10.31 -11.88
N ALA A 476 -4.98 9.72 -12.70
CA ALA A 476 -4.20 8.57 -12.27
C ALA A 476 -3.33 8.92 -11.05
N THR A 477 -3.37 8.06 -10.05
CA THR A 477 -2.79 8.29 -8.73
C THR A 477 -2.09 7.03 -8.20
N SER A 478 -1.38 7.17 -7.09
CA SER A 478 -0.77 6.08 -6.36
C SER A 478 -1.81 5.19 -5.67
N LEU A 479 -1.63 3.86 -5.72
CA LEU A 479 -2.29 2.94 -4.79
C LEU A 479 -1.61 2.92 -3.41
N GLY A 480 -0.27 3.05 -3.37
CA GLY A 480 0.53 3.11 -2.15
C GLY A 480 1.61 2.03 -2.01
N ASP A 481 1.87 1.30 -3.09
CA ASP A 481 2.66 0.06 -3.17
C ASP A 481 4.12 0.34 -3.58
N TYR A 482 4.74 1.29 -2.88
CA TYR A 482 6.07 1.79 -3.20
C TYR A 482 7.17 0.74 -3.01
N THR A 483 8.01 0.57 -4.03
CA THR A 483 8.95 -0.56 -4.07
C THR A 483 10.26 -0.27 -4.84
N SER A 484 11.23 -1.20 -4.78
CA SER A 484 12.48 -1.27 -5.57
C SER A 484 13.56 -0.20 -5.38
N THR A 485 13.44 0.70 -4.40
CA THR A 485 14.41 1.79 -4.17
C THR A 485 15.73 1.37 -3.53
N CYS A 486 15.80 0.14 -3.03
CA CYS A 486 17.00 -0.57 -2.59
C CYS A 486 17.06 -1.96 -3.25
N LYS A 487 16.70 -2.03 -4.54
CA LYS A 487 16.56 -3.24 -5.38
C LYS A 487 17.52 -4.37 -5.01
N MET A 488 16.97 -5.57 -4.79
CA MET A 488 17.71 -6.83 -4.74
C MET A 488 18.05 -7.28 -6.17
N GLY A 489 19.27 -7.79 -6.37
CA GLY A 489 19.66 -8.38 -7.65
C GLY A 489 20.96 -9.19 -7.54
N PRO A 490 21.33 -9.92 -8.61
CA PRO A 490 22.59 -10.65 -8.73
C PRO A 490 23.80 -9.69 -8.82
N ASP A 491 25.01 -10.25 -8.75
CA ASP A 491 26.25 -9.47 -8.70
C ASP A 491 26.55 -8.69 -10.00
N ASN A 492 25.96 -9.10 -11.12
CA ASN A 492 26.05 -8.46 -12.42
C ASN A 492 24.89 -7.47 -12.72
N ASP A 493 23.92 -7.28 -11.81
CA ASP A 493 22.85 -6.29 -11.99
C ASP A 493 23.34 -4.88 -11.58
N PRO A 494 23.52 -3.93 -12.53
CA PRO A 494 24.01 -2.58 -12.24
C PRO A 494 23.00 -1.68 -11.52
N GLU A 495 21.81 -2.21 -11.20
CA GLU A 495 20.78 -1.55 -10.40
C GLU A 495 20.63 -2.17 -9.01
N ALA A 496 21.34 -3.26 -8.69
CA ALA A 496 21.26 -3.90 -7.39
C ALA A 496 21.92 -3.08 -6.27
N VAL A 497 21.21 -2.92 -5.17
CA VAL A 497 21.68 -2.30 -3.91
C VAL A 497 21.95 -3.37 -2.86
N VAL A 498 21.17 -4.45 -2.87
CA VAL A 498 21.35 -5.60 -1.97
C VAL A 498 21.56 -6.91 -2.73
N ASP A 499 22.21 -7.88 -2.09
CA ASP A 499 22.30 -9.27 -2.56
C ASP A 499 21.02 -10.06 -2.30
N SER A 500 20.93 -11.29 -2.81
CA SER A 500 19.80 -12.21 -2.57
C SER A 500 19.59 -12.62 -1.10
N LYS A 501 20.52 -12.27 -0.21
CA LYS A 501 20.45 -12.43 1.25
C LYS A 501 20.12 -11.11 1.96
N LEU A 502 19.74 -10.08 1.21
CA LEU A 502 19.35 -8.74 1.64
C LEU A 502 20.49 -7.90 2.27
N LYS A 503 21.75 -8.29 2.04
CA LYS A 503 22.93 -7.53 2.49
C LYS A 503 23.24 -6.39 1.54
N VAL A 504 23.57 -5.22 2.08
CA VAL A 504 24.00 -4.06 1.28
C VAL A 504 25.34 -4.36 0.63
N ARG A 505 25.41 -4.16 -0.68
CA ARG A 505 26.60 -4.47 -1.50
C ARG A 505 27.78 -3.59 -1.08
N GLY A 506 28.95 -4.19 -0.88
CA GLY A 506 30.17 -3.48 -0.48
C GLY A 506 30.19 -2.90 0.95
N VAL A 507 29.20 -3.21 1.80
CA VAL A 507 29.15 -2.75 3.21
C VAL A 507 28.88 -3.94 4.14
N HIS A 508 29.79 -4.19 5.07
CA HIS A 508 29.69 -5.31 6.00
C HIS A 508 28.71 -5.01 7.14
N ASN A 509 28.04 -6.05 7.64
CA ASN A 509 27.12 -6.00 8.77
C ASN A 509 25.93 -5.03 8.59
N LEU A 510 25.47 -4.85 7.34
CA LEU A 510 24.32 -4.01 7.00
C LEU A 510 23.34 -4.75 6.07
N ARG A 511 22.04 -4.71 6.41
CA ARG A 511 20.94 -5.19 5.56
C ARG A 511 19.85 -4.16 5.38
N VAL A 512 19.06 -4.33 4.32
CA VAL A 512 17.74 -3.70 4.17
C VAL A 512 16.70 -4.82 4.15
N ALA A 513 15.65 -4.73 4.95
CA ALA A 513 14.63 -5.77 5.07
C ALA A 513 13.24 -5.14 5.11
N ASP A 514 12.85 -4.52 4.00
CA ASP A 514 11.53 -3.94 3.76
C ASP A 514 11.22 -3.88 2.25
N ALA A 515 10.05 -3.36 1.88
CA ALA A 515 9.57 -3.24 0.50
C ALA A 515 10.55 -2.58 -0.50
N SER A 516 11.55 -1.81 -0.05
CA SER A 516 12.56 -1.24 -0.95
C SER A 516 13.40 -2.30 -1.68
N VAL A 517 13.52 -3.53 -1.17
CA VAL A 517 14.39 -4.56 -1.76
C VAL A 517 13.75 -5.37 -2.88
N ILE A 518 12.42 -5.31 -3.02
CA ILE A 518 11.68 -6.05 -4.06
C ILE A 518 12.23 -5.65 -5.45
N PRO A 519 12.58 -6.61 -6.34
CA PRO A 519 13.34 -6.31 -7.56
C PRO A 519 12.53 -5.64 -8.68
N GLY A 520 11.20 -5.79 -8.67
CA GLY A 520 10.27 -5.18 -9.63
C GLY A 520 8.80 -5.33 -9.18
N PRO A 521 7.82 -4.83 -9.95
CA PRO A 521 6.40 -4.92 -9.63
C PRO A 521 5.88 -6.35 -9.50
N THR A 522 4.77 -6.51 -8.79
CA THR A 522 4.08 -7.78 -8.53
C THR A 522 2.58 -7.57 -8.60
N SER A 523 1.80 -8.58 -8.95
CA SER A 523 0.32 -8.48 -8.89
C SER A 523 -0.27 -8.45 -7.47
N GLY A 524 0.57 -8.57 -6.44
CA GLY A 524 0.19 -8.56 -5.03
C GLY A 524 0.40 -7.20 -4.36
N HIS A 525 -0.37 -6.95 -3.30
CA HIS A 525 -0.23 -5.75 -2.47
C HIS A 525 1.07 -5.83 -1.64
N ILE A 526 1.86 -4.75 -1.66
CA ILE A 526 3.25 -4.75 -1.16
C ILE A 526 3.34 -4.85 0.36
N THR A 527 2.29 -4.51 1.11
CA THR A 527 2.18 -4.84 2.55
C THR A 527 2.33 -6.36 2.77
N THR A 528 1.69 -7.20 1.95
CA THR A 528 1.74 -8.67 2.07
C THR A 528 3.14 -9.20 1.83
N ALA A 529 3.77 -8.77 0.72
CA ALA A 529 5.16 -9.09 0.42
C ALA A 529 6.13 -8.62 1.51
N GLY A 530 5.84 -7.47 2.15
CA GLY A 530 6.60 -6.95 3.30
C GLY A 530 6.65 -7.90 4.50
N TYR A 531 5.55 -8.59 4.82
CA TYR A 531 5.54 -9.61 5.89
C TYR A 531 6.40 -10.83 5.54
N MET A 532 6.28 -11.33 4.31
CA MET A 532 7.10 -12.44 3.80
C MET A 532 8.60 -12.10 3.81
N ILE A 533 8.97 -10.91 3.37
CA ILE A 533 10.36 -10.40 3.42
C ILE A 533 10.84 -10.32 4.86
N GLY A 534 10.01 -9.85 5.79
CA GLY A 534 10.35 -9.80 7.23
C GLY A 534 10.64 -11.17 7.83
N GLU A 535 9.77 -12.16 7.59
CA GLU A 535 9.96 -13.53 8.06
C GLU A 535 11.19 -14.21 7.46
N LYS A 536 11.39 -14.05 6.14
CA LYS A 536 12.56 -14.58 5.43
C LYS A 536 13.86 -13.92 5.87
N ALA A 537 13.86 -12.60 6.05
CA ALA A 537 14.99 -11.85 6.59
C ALA A 537 15.37 -12.34 7.99
N ALA A 538 14.40 -12.56 8.87
CA ALA A 538 14.64 -13.08 10.22
C ALA A 538 15.38 -14.43 10.19
N ASP A 539 15.02 -15.33 9.27
CA ASP A 539 15.70 -16.63 9.15
C ASP A 539 17.06 -16.53 8.44
N LEU A 540 17.23 -15.63 7.45
CA LEU A 540 18.54 -15.31 6.84
C LEU A 540 19.53 -14.74 7.87
N ILE A 541 19.07 -13.86 8.76
CA ILE A 541 19.85 -13.27 9.85
C ILE A 541 20.23 -14.37 10.86
N LYS A 542 19.27 -15.18 11.33
CA LYS A 542 19.55 -16.32 12.22
C LYS A 542 20.57 -17.28 11.60
N LYS A 543 20.42 -17.65 10.33
CA LYS A 543 21.35 -18.56 9.61
C LYS A 543 22.75 -17.97 9.46
N THR A 544 22.87 -16.65 9.34
CA THR A 544 24.17 -15.95 9.31
C THR A 544 24.85 -16.03 10.67
N TRP A 545 24.14 -15.69 11.74
CA TRP A 545 24.72 -15.50 13.08
C TRP A 545 24.71 -16.73 13.99
N LYS A 546 24.01 -17.81 13.62
CA LYS A 546 24.13 -19.15 14.23
C LYS A 546 25.33 -19.96 13.69
N LYS A 547 25.89 -19.58 12.54
CA LYS A 547 27.08 -20.22 11.95
C LYS A 547 28.40 -19.63 12.48
N GLN A 548 28.32 -18.65 13.37
CA GLN A 548 29.43 -17.88 13.92
C GLN A 548 29.42 -17.88 15.46
N SER A 549 28.61 -18.77 16.04
CA SER A 549 28.42 -19.01 17.48
C SER A 549 28.46 -20.51 17.70
#